data_AF-A0A5E4M0J0-F1
#
_entry.id   AF-A0A5E4M0J0-F1
#
_cell.length_a   1.000
_cell.length_b   1.000
_cell.length_c   1.000
_cell.angle_alpha   90.00
_cell.angle_beta   90.00
_cell.angle_gamma   90.00
#
_symmetry.space_group_name_H-M   'P 1'
#
loop_
_entity.id
_entity.type
_entity.pdbx_description
1 polymer ?
#
loop_
_entity_poly.entity_id
_entity_poly.type
_entity_poly.pdbx_seq_one_letter_code
_entity_poly.pdbx_strand_id
1 'polypeptide(L)'
;MYSCCANTIEFYNEICIMGQSFGEIKKVFERMLVIPVSSASAKRRFSRMKRIKTYLRTSMSTARLHNLSLISIEGEFSFELIEDPTKIVDEFAKLKNRRLQFTK
;
A
#
# COMPACT_ATOMS: atom_id res chain seq x y z
N MET A 1 -1.99 -9.08 -23.35
CA MET A 1 -3.40 -8.73 -23.09
C MET A 1 -3.50 -7.64 -21.99
N TYR A 2 -2.72 -6.55 -22.11
CA TYR A 2 -2.72 -5.41 -21.18
C TYR A 2 -2.53 -4.07 -21.93
N SER A 3 -3.01 -3.96 -23.17
CA SER A 3 -2.74 -2.79 -24.02
C SER A 3 -3.68 -1.60 -23.78
N CYS A 4 -4.58 -1.64 -22.77
CA CYS A 4 -5.65 -0.66 -22.59
C CYS A 4 -5.58 0.11 -21.26
N CYS A 5 -4.45 0.09 -20.55
CA CYS A 5 -4.32 0.81 -19.27
C CYS A 5 -3.83 2.26 -19.40
N ALA A 6 -3.18 2.63 -20.51
CA ALA A 6 -2.73 4.01 -20.73
C ALA A 6 -3.93 4.97 -20.89
N ASN A 7 -4.99 4.52 -21.56
CA ASN A 7 -6.09 5.38 -21.96
C ASN A 7 -7.06 5.75 -20.82
N THR A 8 -7.13 4.95 -19.74
CA THR A 8 -8.13 5.18 -18.67
C THR A 8 -7.78 6.35 -17.76
N ILE A 9 -6.50 6.58 -17.50
CA ILE A 9 -6.02 7.71 -16.69
C ILE A 9 -6.09 9.01 -17.51
N GLU A 10 -5.73 8.95 -18.79
CA GLU A 10 -5.86 10.08 -19.72
C GLU A 10 -7.33 10.51 -19.86
N PHE A 11 -8.23 9.56 -20.05
CA PHE A 11 -9.68 9.81 -20.10
C PHE A 11 -10.23 10.40 -18.78
N TYR A 12 -9.72 9.94 -17.63
CA TYR A 12 -10.08 10.52 -16.33
C TYR A 12 -9.62 11.98 -16.20
N ASN A 13 -8.42 12.32 -16.72
CA ASN A 13 -7.91 13.68 -16.73
C ASN A 13 -8.75 14.59 -17.63
N GLU A 14 -9.20 14.11 -18.80
CA GLU A 14 -10.11 14.83 -19.69
C GLU A 14 -11.47 15.10 -19.03
N ILE A 15 -12.05 14.11 -18.34
CA ILE A 15 -13.29 14.28 -17.57
C ILE A 15 -13.10 15.29 -16.42
N CYS A 16 -11.93 15.32 -15.79
CA CYS A 16 -11.61 16.31 -14.76
C CYS A 16 -11.62 17.74 -15.31
N ILE A 17 -11.16 17.96 -16.54
CA ILE A 17 -11.19 19.28 -17.21
C ILE A 17 -12.64 19.70 -17.50
N MET A 18 -13.51 18.75 -17.85
CA MET A 18 -14.95 18.99 -18.07
C MET A 18 -15.78 19.01 -16.77
N GLY A 19 -15.11 18.91 -15.61
CA GLY A 19 -15.67 18.51 -14.32
C GLY A 19 -16.66 19.47 -13.65
N GLN A 20 -16.91 20.65 -14.23
CA GLN A 20 -17.99 21.52 -13.75
C GLN A 20 -19.37 21.10 -14.27
N SER A 21 -19.45 20.43 -15.41
CA SER A 21 -20.74 20.07 -16.04
C SER A 21 -21.25 18.67 -15.65
N PHE A 22 -20.38 17.76 -15.17
CA PHE A 22 -20.70 16.34 -14.94
C PHE A 22 -20.15 15.77 -13.62
N GLY A 23 -20.48 16.42 -12.49
CA GLY A 23 -20.00 16.02 -11.17
C GLY A 23 -20.38 14.58 -10.74
N GLU A 24 -21.57 14.11 -11.10
CA GLU A 24 -22.02 12.76 -10.72
C GLU A 24 -21.31 11.65 -11.52
N ILE A 25 -21.03 11.87 -12.80
CA ILE A 25 -20.30 10.93 -13.65
C ILE A 25 -18.87 10.75 -13.11
N LYS A 26 -18.22 11.86 -12.72
CA LYS A 26 -16.89 11.82 -12.11
C LYS A 26 -16.85 10.95 -10.85
N LYS A 27 -17.81 11.12 -9.93
CA LYS A 27 -17.89 10.32 -8.68
C LYS A 27 -18.10 8.83 -8.92
N VAL A 28 -18.86 8.47 -9.96
CA VAL A 28 -19.07 7.06 -10.33
C VAL A 28 -17.76 6.47 -10.89
N PHE A 29 -17.07 7.23 -11.75
CA PHE A 29 -15.82 6.79 -12.34
C PHE A 29 -14.71 6.63 -11.30
N GLU A 30 -14.56 7.57 -10.36
CA GLU A 30 -13.61 7.46 -9.24
C GLU A 30 -13.84 6.18 -8.43
N ARG A 31 -15.10 5.83 -8.15
CA ARG A 31 -15.43 4.58 -7.45
C ARG A 31 -15.11 3.35 -8.28
N MET A 32 -15.38 3.39 -9.58
CA MET A 32 -15.04 2.29 -10.50
C MET A 32 -13.53 2.02 -10.52
N LEU A 33 -12.69 3.07 -10.49
CA LEU A 33 -11.23 2.94 -10.49
C LEU A 33 -10.67 2.26 -9.22
N VAL A 34 -11.36 2.40 -8.08
CA VAL A 34 -10.93 1.80 -6.80
C VAL A 34 -11.28 0.31 -6.73
N ILE A 35 -12.31 -0.13 -7.47
CA ILE A 35 -12.74 -1.53 -7.45
C ILE A 35 -11.73 -2.39 -8.22
N PRO A 36 -11.06 -3.36 -7.57
CA PRO A 36 -10.12 -4.21 -8.26
C PRO A 36 -10.86 -5.14 -9.23
N VAL A 37 -10.49 -5.09 -10.51
CA VAL A 37 -11.05 -5.95 -11.57
C VAL A 37 -10.77 -7.44 -11.32
N SER A 38 -9.72 -7.77 -10.55
CA SER A 38 -9.39 -9.15 -10.21
C SER A 38 -8.84 -9.30 -8.79
N SER A 39 -9.01 -10.51 -8.23
CA SER A 39 -8.40 -10.90 -6.95
C SER A 39 -6.89 -11.11 -7.04
N ALA A 40 -6.27 -11.03 -8.23
CA ALA A 40 -4.85 -11.30 -8.43
C ALA A 40 -3.95 -10.37 -7.60
N SER A 41 -4.31 -9.08 -7.49
CA SER A 41 -3.58 -8.13 -6.65
C SER A 41 -3.62 -8.51 -5.16
N ALA A 42 -4.81 -8.85 -4.65
CA ALA A 42 -4.97 -9.32 -3.27
C ALA A 42 -4.22 -10.65 -3.03
N LYS A 43 -4.27 -11.60 -3.97
CA LYS A 43 -3.50 -12.86 -3.90
C LYS A 43 -1.99 -12.61 -3.85
N ARG A 44 -1.48 -11.66 -4.65
CA ARG A 44 -0.07 -11.23 -4.58
C ARG A 44 0.29 -10.66 -3.20
N ARG A 45 -0.56 -9.80 -2.63
CA ARG A 45 -0.40 -9.27 -1.26
C ARG A 45 -0.36 -10.38 -0.21
N PHE A 46 -1.29 -11.34 -0.28
CA PHE A 46 -1.32 -12.48 0.64
C PHE A 46 -0.13 -13.44 0.47
N SER A 47 0.35 -13.63 -0.76
CA SER A 47 1.58 -14.41 -1.02
C SER A 47 2.78 -13.77 -0.33
N ARG A 48 2.89 -12.44 -0.37
CA ARG A 48 3.93 -11.69 0.34
C ARG A 48 3.76 -11.77 1.86
N MET A 49 2.53 -11.62 2.37
CA MET A 49 2.24 -11.81 3.80
C MET A 49 2.59 -13.22 4.29
N LYS A 50 2.37 -14.25 3.46
CA LYS A 50 2.72 -15.65 3.77
C LYS A 50 4.23 -15.86 3.95
N ARG A 51 5.07 -15.04 3.30
CA ARG A 51 6.54 -15.05 3.53
C ARG A 51 6.91 -14.49 4.91
N ILE A 52 6.11 -13.57 5.44
CA ILE A 52 6.34 -12.94 6.76
C ILE A 52 5.77 -13.82 7.88
N LYS A 53 4.56 -14.36 7.69
CA LYS A 53 3.90 -15.29 8.62
C LYS A 53 4.15 -16.73 8.19
N THR A 54 5.26 -17.28 8.66
CA THR A 54 5.66 -18.67 8.42
C THR A 54 5.17 -19.59 9.53
N TYR A 55 5.17 -20.90 9.26
CA TYR A 55 4.75 -21.93 10.22
C TYR A 55 5.55 -21.88 11.54
N LEU A 56 6.84 -21.54 11.48
CA LEU A 56 7.70 -21.45 12.67
C LEU A 56 7.52 -20.13 13.45
N ARG A 57 6.90 -19.11 12.85
CA ARG A 57 6.75 -17.76 13.43
C ARG A 57 5.29 -17.49 13.84
N THR A 58 4.78 -18.27 14.78
CA THR A 58 3.38 -18.20 15.22
C THR A 58 3.11 -17.15 16.29
N SER A 59 4.11 -16.78 17.10
CA SER A 59 3.99 -15.88 18.27
C SER A 59 3.96 -14.38 17.95
N MET A 60 3.69 -13.98 16.71
CA MET A 60 3.73 -12.57 16.31
C MET A 60 2.38 -11.87 16.52
N SER A 61 2.40 -10.66 17.10
CA SER A 61 1.20 -9.84 17.22
C SER A 61 0.62 -9.44 15.85
N THR A 62 -0.69 -9.25 15.80
CA THR A 62 -1.42 -8.82 14.60
C THR A 62 -0.92 -7.46 14.10
N ALA A 63 -0.67 -6.51 15.01
CA ALA A 63 -0.10 -5.21 14.68
C ALA A 63 1.28 -5.33 14.03
N ARG A 64 2.16 -6.18 14.56
CA ARG A 64 3.48 -6.40 13.97
C ARG A 64 3.39 -7.07 12.60
N LEU A 65 2.50 -8.05 12.44
CA LEU A 65 2.25 -8.69 11.14
C LEU A 65 1.82 -7.67 10.09
N HIS A 66 0.85 -6.84 10.45
CA HIS A 66 0.26 -5.84 9.57
C HIS A 66 1.32 -4.85 9.11
N ASN A 67 2.08 -4.27 10.03
CA ASN A 67 3.10 -3.27 9.72
C ASN A 67 4.22 -3.83 8.83
N LEU A 68 4.71 -5.05 9.11
CA LEU A 68 5.70 -5.70 8.26
C LEU A 68 5.15 -6.05 6.87
N SER A 69 3.89 -6.47 6.80
CA SER A 69 3.24 -6.81 5.53
C SER A 69 3.04 -5.57 4.67
N LEU A 70 2.68 -4.43 5.28
CA LEU A 70 2.52 -3.16 4.60
C LEU A 70 3.85 -2.71 3.96
N ILE A 71 4.94 -2.67 4.74
CA ILE A 71 6.28 -2.32 4.24
C ILE A 71 6.69 -3.25 3.10
N SER A 72 6.42 -4.55 3.24
CA SER A 72 6.75 -5.49 2.19
C SER A 72 5.92 -5.21 0.93
N ILE A 73 4.59 -5.10 1.05
CA ILE A 73 3.69 -4.93 -0.11
C ILE A 73 4.04 -3.64 -0.87
N GLU A 74 4.26 -2.56 -0.14
CA GLU A 74 4.58 -1.22 -0.67
C GLU A 74 6.11 -1.00 -0.78
N GLY A 75 6.87 -2.09 -0.92
CA GLY A 75 8.34 -2.02 -0.97
C GLY A 75 8.87 -1.17 -2.13
N GLU A 76 8.12 -1.06 -3.23
CA GLU A 76 8.47 -0.22 -4.38
C GLU A 76 8.39 1.27 -4.03
N PHE A 77 7.37 1.69 -3.27
CA PHE A 77 7.25 3.07 -2.76
C PHE A 77 8.17 3.34 -1.57
N SER A 78 8.61 2.28 -0.89
CA SER A 78 9.54 2.38 0.23
C SER A 78 11.00 2.51 -0.21
N PHE A 79 11.29 2.57 -1.53
CA PHE A 79 12.65 2.64 -2.04
C PHE A 79 13.38 3.91 -1.57
N GLU A 80 12.70 5.06 -1.62
CA GLU A 80 13.24 6.34 -1.12
C GLU A 80 13.58 6.28 0.38
N LEU A 81 12.77 5.55 1.16
CA LEU A 81 12.99 5.32 2.60
C LEU A 81 14.14 4.34 2.87
N ILE A 82 14.47 3.47 1.92
CA ILE A 82 15.59 2.53 2.00
C ILE A 82 16.90 3.22 1.58
N GLU A 83 16.85 4.12 0.59
CA GLU A 83 18.03 4.88 0.16
C GLU A 83 18.50 5.88 1.21
N ASP A 84 17.58 6.62 1.84
CA ASP A 84 17.91 7.54 2.94
C ASP A 84 17.09 7.24 4.21
N PRO A 85 17.55 6.30 5.06
CA PRO A 85 16.87 5.95 6.29
C PRO A 85 17.07 6.97 7.42
N THR A 86 17.84 8.04 7.22
CA THR A 86 18.22 8.99 8.29
C THR A 86 17.00 9.59 8.98
N LYS A 87 15.98 9.98 8.22
CA LYS A 87 14.73 10.55 8.75
C LYS A 87 14.01 9.59 9.70
N ILE A 88 13.94 8.30 9.34
CA ILE A 88 13.30 7.26 10.15
C ILE A 88 14.12 7.01 11.41
N VAL A 89 15.45 6.96 11.28
CA VAL A 89 16.36 6.74 12.41
C VAL A 89 16.26 7.89 13.40
N ASP A 90 16.23 9.13 12.94
CA ASP A 90 16.10 10.31 13.78
C ASP A 90 14.75 10.37 14.50
N GLU A 91 13.66 10.03 13.81
CA GLU A 91 12.33 9.95 14.41
C GLU A 91 12.27 8.83 15.47
N PHE A 92 12.85 7.67 15.16
CA PHE A 92 12.95 6.56 16.11
C PHE A 92 13.82 6.90 17.32
N ALA A 93 14.90 7.65 17.12
CA ALA A 93 15.77 8.12 18.20
C ALA A 93 15.04 9.12 19.13
N LYS A 94 14.18 9.99 18.57
CA LYS A 94 13.34 10.94 19.33
C LYS A 94 12.33 10.25 20.23
N LEU A 95 11.79 9.10 19.82
CA LEU A 95 10.81 8.34 20.60
C LEU A 95 11.34 7.83 21.95
N LYS A 96 12.67 7.87 22.19
CA LYS A 96 13.40 7.47 23.42
C LYS A 96 13.10 6.07 23.98
N ASN A 97 12.19 5.31 23.37
CA ASN A 97 11.75 3.99 23.79
C ASN A 97 12.61 2.92 23.11
N ARG A 98 13.87 2.82 23.54
CA ARG A 98 14.91 2.00 22.90
C ARG A 98 14.78 0.50 23.20
N ARG A 99 13.81 0.10 24.02
CA ARG A 99 13.55 -1.29 24.38
C ARG A 99 12.23 -1.73 23.78
N LEU A 100 12.28 -2.77 22.94
CA LEU A 100 11.09 -3.55 22.59
C LEU A 100 10.56 -4.18 23.89
N GLN A 101 9.45 -3.67 24.40
CA GLN A 101 8.75 -4.29 25.51
C GLN A 101 8.13 -5.59 24.99
N PHE A 102 8.77 -6.71 25.28
CA PHE A 102 8.18 -8.03 25.07
C PHE A 102 7.20 -8.27 26.21
N THR A 103 6.00 -7.68 26.11
CA THR A 103 4.91 -8.00 27.03
C THR A 103 4.49 -9.44 26.78
N LYS A 104 4.41 -10.22 27.86
CA LYS A 104 4.11 -11.66 27.87
C LYS A 104 2.65 -11.94 27.53
#